data_AF-A0A1G2F0X2-F1
#
_entry.id   AF-A0A1G2F0X2-F1
#
_cell.length_a   1.000
_cell.length_b   1.000
_cell.length_c   1.000
_cell.angle_alpha   90.00
_cell.angle_beta   90.00
_cell.angle_gamma   90.00
#
_symmetry.space_group_name_H-M   'P 1'
#
loop_
_entity.id
_entity.type
_entity.pdbx_description
1 polymer ?
#
loop_
_entity_poly.entity_id
_entity_poly.type
_entity_poly.pdbx_seq_one_letter_code
_entity_poly.pdbx_strand_id
1 'polypeptide(L)'
;MTYNFIINLIYAKMENIEGLEKKHGGPDRIIGVDNKIEAYLKLVEAEKVLKNQELTVFEREKTPEEMEIIYEVFERLPDFIREYGADQKRFISSKQVHILDETSPHTKGIRSFLERDTPGRYSPSSGRIEILPEGLSYVRLAHVLVHELMHVNSFFSITSKKDGEGTEQSLRASFRRFGVSVNEKGKTEESLFNFINEAVTEELTKRFCEKYFQDIRLLRDSFIALKDKKKQVEFLDSPTFSVLGELLDPQSLYSYTNERAGFASLVELLYEKNKNEFDSYEDVFKLFSQAMFKGHLLPIARLIEKTFGKGSFRTIGQKTKDESPSVVDTLSSLYADSSPEPKDKSKQEKPV
;
A
#
# COMPACT_ATOMS: atom_id res chain seq x y z
N MET A 1 -31.47 5.62 -22.67
CA MET A 1 -30.39 5.60 -23.66
C MET A 1 -29.89 4.16 -23.75
N THR A 2 -29.91 3.50 -24.92
CA THR A 2 -29.66 2.05 -25.00
C THR A 2 -28.17 1.70 -24.90
N TYR A 3 -27.84 0.53 -24.34
CA TYR A 3 -26.46 0.02 -24.20
C TYR A 3 -25.66 0.08 -25.51
N ASN A 4 -26.30 -0.23 -26.64
CA ASN A 4 -25.69 -0.16 -27.97
C ASN A 4 -25.36 1.29 -28.40
N PHE A 5 -26.13 2.29 -27.97
CA PHE A 5 -25.83 3.69 -28.25
C PHE A 5 -24.60 4.16 -27.48
N ILE A 6 -24.48 3.77 -26.20
CA ILE A 6 -23.31 4.06 -25.38
C ILE A 6 -22.06 3.39 -25.96
N ILE A 7 -22.16 2.13 -26.38
CA ILE A 7 -21.07 1.41 -27.05
C ILE A 7 -20.64 2.10 -28.34
N ASN A 8 -21.58 2.53 -29.19
CA ASN A 8 -21.24 3.25 -30.43
C ASN A 8 -20.61 4.62 -30.16
N LEU A 9 -21.06 5.33 -29.11
CA LEU A 9 -20.44 6.59 -28.69
C LEU A 9 -19.03 6.40 -28.12
N ILE A 10 -18.81 5.29 -27.41
CA ILE A 10 -17.50 4.84 -26.93
C ILE A 10 -16.60 4.58 -28.13
N TYR A 11 -17.06 3.77 -29.10
CA TYR A 11 -16.29 3.49 -30.32
C TYR A 11 -15.91 4.75 -31.10
N ALA A 12 -16.82 5.71 -31.24
CA ALA A 12 -16.53 6.98 -31.90
C ALA A 12 -15.50 7.84 -31.14
N LYS A 13 -15.43 7.73 -29.81
CA LYS A 13 -14.37 8.37 -29.00
C LYS A 13 -13.06 7.58 -28.99
N MET A 14 -13.10 6.29 -29.32
CA MET A 14 -11.91 5.42 -29.27
C MET A 14 -10.93 5.61 -30.42
N GLU A 15 -11.36 6.18 -31.55
CA GLU A 15 -10.49 6.44 -32.71
C GLU A 15 -9.36 7.47 -32.45
N ASN A 16 -9.34 8.14 -31.30
CA ASN A 16 -8.31 9.12 -30.90
C ASN A 16 -7.42 8.67 -29.71
N ILE A 17 -7.39 7.37 -29.36
CA ILE A 17 -6.78 6.88 -28.11
C ILE A 17 -5.29 6.47 -28.23
N GLU A 18 -4.74 6.35 -29.44
CA GLU A 18 -3.32 5.99 -29.63
C GLU A 18 -2.38 7.04 -29.00
N GLY A 19 -1.96 6.78 -27.77
CA GLY A 19 -1.11 7.68 -26.95
C GLY A 19 -1.53 7.80 -25.49
N LEU A 20 -2.81 7.57 -25.17
CA LEU A 20 -3.36 7.65 -23.81
C LEU A 20 -3.00 6.40 -22.97
N GLU A 21 -2.96 5.21 -23.56
CA GLU A 21 -2.64 3.94 -22.87
C GLU A 21 -1.34 3.94 -22.04
N LYS A 22 -0.42 4.89 -22.29
CA LYS A 22 0.89 4.96 -21.65
C LYS A 22 0.94 5.77 -20.33
N LYS A 23 -0.14 6.39 -19.85
CA LYS A 23 -0.04 7.39 -18.75
C LYS A 23 -1.22 7.47 -17.78
N HIS A 24 -1.60 6.42 -17.03
CA HIS A 24 -2.88 6.52 -16.31
C HIS A 24 -2.90 6.00 -14.86
N GLY A 25 -3.44 6.84 -13.96
CA GLY A 25 -3.72 6.55 -12.55
C GLY A 25 -5.06 5.86 -12.28
N GLY A 26 -5.74 5.36 -13.31
CA GLY A 26 -6.98 4.57 -13.20
C GLY A 26 -6.74 3.13 -12.71
N PRO A 27 -7.77 2.26 -12.67
CA PRO A 27 -7.61 0.86 -12.27
C PRO A 27 -6.80 0.04 -13.27
N ASP A 28 -5.93 -0.84 -12.78
CA ASP A 28 -5.18 -1.80 -13.59
C ASP A 28 -6.08 -2.88 -14.21
N ARG A 29 -7.20 -3.20 -13.54
CA ARG A 29 -8.17 -4.19 -14.01
C ARG A 29 -9.62 -3.82 -13.67
N ILE A 30 -10.52 -4.03 -14.63
CA ILE A 30 -11.97 -3.93 -14.43
C ILE A 30 -12.60 -5.28 -14.75
N ILE A 31 -13.15 -5.93 -13.73
CA ILE A 31 -13.75 -7.27 -13.86
C ILE A 31 -15.25 -7.15 -14.14
N GLY A 32 -15.78 -7.99 -15.03
CA GLY A 32 -17.22 -8.06 -15.32
C GLY A 32 -17.66 -7.31 -16.60
N VAL A 33 -16.70 -6.82 -17.38
CA VAL A 33 -16.92 -6.18 -18.68
C VAL A 33 -16.00 -6.81 -19.74
N ASP A 34 -16.31 -6.63 -21.02
CA ASP A 34 -15.40 -7.04 -22.10
C ASP A 34 -14.17 -6.12 -22.18
N ASN A 35 -13.13 -6.59 -22.89
CA ASN A 35 -11.83 -5.92 -22.96
C ASN A 35 -11.91 -4.48 -23.53
N LYS A 36 -12.84 -4.21 -24.45
CA LYS A 36 -12.94 -2.88 -25.08
C LYS A 36 -13.59 -1.89 -24.12
N ILE A 37 -14.65 -2.32 -23.43
CA ILE A 37 -15.27 -1.52 -22.37
C ILE A 37 -14.30 -1.31 -21.20
N GLU A 38 -13.53 -2.33 -20.82
CA GLU A 38 -12.48 -2.19 -19.80
C GLU A 38 -11.48 -1.10 -20.20
N ALA A 39 -10.95 -1.13 -21.43
CA ALA A 39 -10.00 -0.13 -21.91
C ALA A 39 -10.59 1.29 -21.84
N TYR A 40 -11.81 1.49 -22.35
CA TYR A 40 -12.48 2.78 -22.28
C TYR A 40 -12.69 3.28 -20.85
N LEU A 41 -13.18 2.41 -19.95
CA LEU A 41 -13.43 2.79 -18.56
C LEU A 41 -12.14 3.15 -17.82
N LYS A 42 -11.03 2.45 -18.08
CA LYS A 42 -9.72 2.82 -17.51
C LYS A 42 -9.30 4.23 -17.90
N LEU A 43 -9.54 4.61 -19.15
CA LEU A 43 -9.24 5.96 -19.66
C LEU A 43 -10.12 7.01 -19.00
N VAL A 44 -11.42 6.76 -18.89
CA VAL A 44 -12.36 7.68 -18.23
C VAL A 44 -11.98 7.90 -16.77
N GLU A 45 -11.68 6.83 -16.03
CA GLU A 45 -11.24 6.94 -14.64
C GLU A 45 -9.90 7.69 -14.52
N ALA A 46 -8.97 7.44 -15.43
CA ALA A 46 -7.70 8.16 -15.45
C ALA A 46 -7.86 9.65 -15.77
N GLU A 47 -8.76 10.02 -16.68
CA GLU A 47 -9.07 11.43 -16.94
C GLU A 47 -9.70 12.11 -15.72
N LYS A 48 -10.59 11.43 -14.99
CA LYS A 48 -11.18 11.96 -13.75
C LYS A 48 -10.10 12.25 -12.71
N VAL A 49 -9.18 11.30 -12.53
CA VAL A 49 -8.01 11.49 -11.67
C VAL A 49 -7.21 12.71 -12.13
N LEU A 50 -6.91 12.87 -13.41
CA LEU A 50 -6.10 14.00 -13.87
C LEU A 50 -6.79 15.38 -13.76
N LYS A 51 -8.12 15.43 -13.87
CA LYS A 51 -8.88 16.70 -13.84
C LYS A 51 -9.13 17.22 -12.42
N ASN A 52 -9.23 16.34 -11.42
CA ASN A 52 -9.68 16.71 -10.07
C ASN A 52 -8.52 17.03 -9.10
N GLN A 53 -7.64 17.95 -9.51
CA GLN A 53 -6.41 18.27 -8.78
C GLN A 53 -6.32 19.75 -8.34
N GLU A 54 -7.43 20.47 -8.39
CA GLU A 54 -7.50 21.84 -7.85
C GLU A 54 -7.41 21.82 -6.32
N LEU A 55 -6.92 22.94 -5.76
CA LEU A 55 -6.85 23.14 -4.32
C LEU A 55 -8.25 23.27 -3.73
N THR A 56 -8.48 22.60 -2.62
CA THR A 56 -9.71 22.76 -1.84
C THR A 56 -9.54 23.87 -0.80
N VAL A 57 -10.64 24.29 -0.17
CA VAL A 57 -10.63 25.27 0.95
C VAL A 57 -9.89 24.77 2.19
N PHE A 58 -9.51 23.49 2.21
CA PHE A 58 -8.80 22.82 3.29
C PHE A 58 -7.31 22.66 2.99
N GLU A 59 -6.84 23.15 1.84
CA GLU A 59 -5.48 22.97 1.37
C GLU A 59 -4.77 24.31 1.24
N ARG A 60 -3.44 24.25 1.32
CA ARG A 60 -2.56 25.37 1.00
C ARG A 60 -1.65 25.04 -0.17
N GLU A 61 -1.08 26.09 -0.74
CA GLU A 61 0.05 25.95 -1.65
C GLU A 61 1.24 25.28 -0.95
N LYS A 62 1.99 24.51 -1.72
CA LYS A 62 3.23 23.86 -1.26
C LYS A 62 4.32 24.92 -1.13
N THR A 63 5.16 24.79 -0.11
CA THR A 63 6.36 25.65 -0.03
C THR A 63 7.40 25.22 -1.06
N PRO A 64 8.36 26.10 -1.41
CA PRO A 64 9.48 25.74 -2.30
C PRO A 64 10.26 24.50 -1.83
N GLU A 65 10.46 24.37 -0.52
CA GLU A 65 11.16 23.23 0.11
C GLU A 65 10.36 21.93 -0.02
N GLU A 66 9.04 21.98 0.19
CA GLU A 66 8.16 20.83 -0.03
C GLU A 66 8.18 20.39 -1.50
N MET A 67 8.20 21.35 -2.43
CA MET A 67 8.31 21.07 -3.86
C MET A 67 9.65 20.43 -4.23
N GLU A 68 10.76 20.89 -3.66
CA GLU A 68 12.08 20.27 -3.83
C GLU A 68 12.05 18.81 -3.38
N ILE A 69 11.52 18.52 -2.19
CA ILE A 69 11.38 17.15 -1.66
C ILE A 69 10.53 16.29 -2.59
N ILE A 70 9.36 16.80 -3.02
CA ILE A 70 8.45 16.06 -3.91
C ILE A 70 9.15 15.67 -5.21
N TYR A 71 9.88 16.60 -5.84
CA TYR A 71 10.58 16.33 -7.09
C TYR A 71 11.72 15.33 -6.93
N GLU A 72 12.54 15.47 -5.88
CA GLU A 72 13.64 14.56 -5.59
C GLU A 72 13.14 13.12 -5.33
N VAL A 73 12.00 12.97 -4.66
CA VAL A 73 11.34 11.66 -4.48
C VAL A 73 10.83 11.11 -5.80
N PHE A 74 10.14 11.93 -6.62
CA PHE A 74 9.60 11.50 -7.91
C PHE A 74 10.68 11.09 -8.91
N GLU A 75 11.86 11.69 -8.84
CA GLU A 75 12.98 11.33 -9.70
C GLU A 75 13.51 9.92 -9.40
N ARG A 76 13.58 9.54 -8.12
CA ARG A 76 14.20 8.29 -7.65
C ARG A 76 13.25 7.11 -7.54
N LEU A 77 11.97 7.38 -7.27
CA LEU A 77 10.93 6.35 -7.13
C LEU A 77 10.85 5.37 -8.31
N PRO A 78 10.92 5.81 -9.59
CA PRO A 78 10.89 4.94 -10.76
C PRO A 78 11.87 3.77 -10.72
N ASP A 79 13.14 4.05 -10.46
CA ASP A 79 14.19 3.02 -10.40
C ASP A 79 13.96 2.10 -9.21
N PHE A 80 13.61 2.67 -8.07
CA PHE A 80 13.32 1.91 -6.87
C PHE A 80 12.21 0.88 -7.08
N ILE A 81 11.04 1.29 -7.57
CA ILE A 81 9.91 0.36 -7.73
C ILE A 81 10.19 -0.71 -8.80
N ARG A 82 11.02 -0.40 -9.81
CA ARG A 82 11.48 -1.37 -10.82
C ARG A 82 12.31 -2.50 -10.22
N GLU A 83 13.15 -2.21 -9.23
CA GLU A 83 13.95 -3.22 -8.52
C GLU A 83 13.07 -4.25 -7.79
N TYR A 84 11.88 -3.81 -7.33
CA TYR A 84 10.86 -4.65 -6.70
C TYR A 84 9.82 -5.19 -7.69
N GLY A 85 10.16 -5.11 -8.98
CA GLY A 85 9.41 -5.72 -10.06
C GLY A 85 8.29 -4.85 -10.61
N ALA A 86 7.97 -3.66 -10.11
CA ALA A 86 6.94 -2.83 -10.73
C ALA A 86 7.34 -2.41 -12.16
N ASP A 87 6.40 -2.45 -13.11
CA ASP A 87 6.59 -1.68 -14.34
C ASP A 87 6.02 -0.29 -14.04
N GLN A 88 6.80 0.78 -14.22
CA GLN A 88 6.32 2.13 -13.94
C GLN A 88 5.23 2.53 -14.94
N LYS A 89 3.97 2.30 -14.57
CA LYS A 89 2.80 2.55 -15.44
C LYS A 89 2.04 3.83 -15.08
N ARG A 90 2.20 4.32 -13.85
CA ARG A 90 1.41 5.44 -13.32
C ARG A 90 2.19 6.73 -13.40
N PHE A 91 1.65 7.68 -14.15
CA PHE A 91 2.12 9.05 -14.16
C PHE A 91 1.65 9.74 -12.89
N ILE A 92 2.57 10.34 -12.15
CA ILE A 92 2.30 11.13 -10.96
C ILE A 92 2.91 12.50 -11.18
N SER A 93 2.16 13.55 -10.88
CA SER A 93 2.66 14.92 -10.88
C SER A 93 2.48 15.57 -9.53
N SER A 94 3.20 16.66 -9.27
CA SER A 94 3.14 17.36 -7.98
C SER A 94 1.75 17.97 -7.73
N LYS A 95 0.92 18.10 -8.77
CA LYS A 95 -0.49 18.50 -8.66
C LYS A 95 -1.34 17.51 -7.84
N GLN A 96 -0.93 16.25 -7.79
CA GLN A 96 -1.65 15.20 -7.04
C GLN A 96 -1.26 15.12 -5.58
N VAL A 97 -0.21 15.83 -5.17
CA VAL A 97 0.15 15.95 -3.76
C VAL A 97 -0.59 17.16 -3.22
N HIS A 98 -1.35 16.99 -2.15
CA HIS A 98 -2.18 18.02 -1.54
C HIS A 98 -1.73 18.19 -0.10
N ILE A 99 -1.37 19.42 0.26
CA ILE A 99 -0.93 19.74 1.60
C ILE A 99 -2.09 20.41 2.32
N LEU A 100 -2.58 19.73 3.36
CA LEU A 100 -3.70 20.22 4.16
C LEU A 100 -3.26 21.41 5.01
N ASP A 101 -4.11 22.42 5.11
CA ASP A 101 -3.88 23.63 5.90
C ASP A 101 -4.57 23.54 7.26
N GLU A 102 -3.91 22.98 8.26
CA GLU A 102 -4.42 22.89 9.63
C GLU A 102 -4.65 24.25 10.31
N THR A 103 -4.10 25.34 9.77
CA THR A 103 -4.30 26.69 10.32
C THR A 103 -5.61 27.32 9.87
N SER A 104 -6.24 26.77 8.83
CA SER A 104 -7.48 27.27 8.29
C SER A 104 -8.64 27.07 9.27
N PRO A 105 -9.52 28.06 9.47
CA PRO A 105 -10.71 27.89 10.30
C PRO A 105 -11.67 26.82 9.73
N HIS A 106 -11.53 26.48 8.45
CA HIS A 106 -12.29 25.40 7.80
C HIS A 106 -11.75 24.01 8.13
N THR A 107 -10.52 23.89 8.63
CA THR A 107 -9.88 22.62 8.95
C THR A 107 -9.97 22.23 10.43
N LYS A 108 -10.61 23.07 11.27
CA LYS A 108 -10.99 22.69 12.64
C LYS A 108 -11.91 21.47 12.63
N GLY A 109 -11.34 20.31 12.96
CA GLY A 109 -12.04 19.02 12.92
C GLY A 109 -11.66 18.13 11.74
N ILE A 110 -10.64 18.47 10.93
CA ILE A 110 -10.18 17.59 9.85
C ILE A 110 -9.67 16.26 10.37
N ARG A 111 -8.96 16.19 11.50
CA ARG A 111 -8.56 14.89 12.08
C ARG A 111 -9.77 14.01 12.40
N SER A 112 -10.86 14.60 12.89
CA SER A 112 -12.12 13.88 13.11
C SER A 112 -12.89 13.58 11.81
N PHE A 113 -12.81 14.44 10.80
CA PHE A 113 -13.47 14.27 9.49
C PHE A 113 -12.74 13.26 8.59
N LEU A 114 -11.42 13.14 8.73
CA LEU A 114 -10.60 12.10 8.12
C LEU A 114 -10.72 10.76 8.86
N GLU A 115 -11.46 10.72 9.97
CA GLU A 115 -11.75 9.53 10.79
C GLU A 115 -10.50 8.70 11.18
N ARG A 116 -9.27 9.25 11.12
CA ARG A 116 -8.02 8.47 11.24
C ARG A 116 -6.84 9.27 11.79
N ASP A 117 -6.01 8.58 12.58
CA ASP A 117 -4.74 9.04 13.15
C ASP A 117 -3.54 9.01 12.16
N THR A 118 -3.78 8.97 10.84
CA THR A 118 -2.69 8.85 9.85
C THR A 118 -2.26 10.21 9.27
N PRO A 119 -0.95 10.47 9.12
CA PRO A 119 -0.43 11.75 8.61
C PRO A 119 -0.56 11.93 7.10
N GLY A 120 -1.03 10.91 6.38
CA GLY A 120 -1.27 10.97 4.94
C GLY A 120 -2.30 9.95 4.47
N ARG A 121 -2.73 10.10 3.21
CA ARG A 121 -3.64 9.19 2.51
C ARG A 121 -3.55 9.35 1.00
N TYR A 122 -3.51 8.23 0.29
CA TYR A 122 -3.84 8.13 -1.12
C TYR A 122 -5.30 7.71 -1.32
N SER A 123 -6.00 8.41 -2.20
CA SER A 123 -7.37 8.08 -2.61
C SER A 123 -7.39 7.61 -4.08
N PRO A 124 -7.55 6.31 -4.38
CA PRO A 124 -7.50 5.79 -5.75
C PRO A 124 -8.56 6.37 -6.70
N SER A 125 -9.74 6.74 -6.18
CA SER A 125 -10.85 7.27 -6.97
C SER A 125 -10.63 8.71 -7.45
N SER A 126 -9.93 9.53 -6.67
CA SER A 126 -9.57 10.90 -7.02
C SER A 126 -8.12 11.03 -7.50
N GLY A 127 -7.29 10.04 -7.20
CA GLY A 127 -5.85 10.02 -7.42
C GLY A 127 -5.09 11.09 -6.65
N ARG A 128 -5.68 11.60 -5.56
CA ARG A 128 -5.11 12.61 -4.66
C ARG A 128 -4.29 11.91 -3.57
N ILE A 129 -3.14 12.48 -3.26
CA ILE A 129 -2.29 12.17 -2.11
C ILE A 129 -2.43 13.35 -1.16
N GLU A 130 -3.09 13.15 -0.04
CA GLU A 130 -3.33 14.17 0.97
C GLU A 130 -2.33 13.98 2.11
N ILE A 131 -1.61 15.03 2.49
CA ILE A 131 -0.60 15.01 3.55
C ILE A 131 -0.96 16.08 4.57
N LEU A 132 -0.92 15.70 5.84
CA LEU A 132 -1.16 16.54 7.00
C LEU A 132 0.20 16.95 7.59
N PRO A 133 0.69 18.19 7.34
CA PRO A 133 2.08 18.54 7.62
C PRO A 133 2.37 18.99 9.06
N GLU A 134 1.37 19.31 9.90
CA GLU A 134 1.65 19.93 11.21
C GLU A 134 2.53 19.05 12.10
N GLY A 135 3.61 19.64 12.59
CA GLY A 135 4.61 18.94 13.42
C GLY A 135 5.50 17.95 12.67
N LEU A 136 5.29 17.72 11.38
CA LEU A 136 6.16 16.86 10.58
C LEU A 136 7.45 17.59 10.22
N SER A 137 8.58 16.94 10.46
CA SER A 137 9.84 17.32 9.83
C SER A 137 9.79 17.04 8.33
N TYR A 138 10.68 17.66 7.54
CA TYR A 138 10.81 17.32 6.12
C TYR A 138 11.08 15.83 5.88
N VAL A 139 11.80 15.16 6.79
CA VAL A 139 12.00 13.70 6.76
C VAL A 139 10.67 12.96 6.88
N ARG A 140 9.81 13.38 7.81
CA ARG A 140 8.52 12.74 8.02
C ARG A 140 7.55 13.03 6.86
N LEU A 141 7.55 14.25 6.32
CA LEU A 141 6.79 14.57 5.10
C LEU A 141 7.24 13.70 3.92
N ALA A 142 8.55 13.57 3.70
CA ALA A 142 9.08 12.72 2.64
C ALA A 142 8.73 11.24 2.83
N HIS A 143 8.80 10.74 4.07
CA HIS A 143 8.41 9.36 4.41
C HIS A 143 6.94 9.11 4.08
N VAL A 144 6.03 10.00 4.53
CA VAL A 144 4.59 9.89 4.25
C VAL A 144 4.34 9.96 2.75
N LEU A 145 4.98 10.88 2.05
CA LEU A 145 4.88 10.98 0.59
C LEU A 145 5.29 9.66 -0.08
N VAL A 146 6.44 9.09 0.29
CA VAL A 146 6.92 7.82 -0.28
C VAL A 146 5.94 6.68 0.03
N HIS A 147 5.42 6.59 1.25
CA HIS A 147 4.41 5.61 1.65
C HIS A 147 3.17 5.68 0.74
N GLU A 148 2.60 6.87 0.59
CA GLU A 148 1.43 7.05 -0.28
C GLU A 148 1.75 6.81 -1.76
N LEU A 149 2.98 7.08 -2.20
CA LEU A 149 3.41 6.79 -3.57
C LEU A 149 3.55 5.28 -3.83
N MET A 150 3.90 4.47 -2.84
CA MET A 150 3.85 3.01 -2.98
C MET A 150 2.40 2.54 -3.18
N HIS A 151 1.46 3.10 -2.42
CA HIS A 151 0.02 2.87 -2.61
C HIS A 151 -0.44 3.30 -4.00
N VAL A 152 0.01 4.46 -4.49
CA VAL A 152 -0.30 4.92 -5.85
C VAL A 152 0.16 3.91 -6.88
N ASN A 153 1.36 3.35 -6.73
CA ASN A 153 1.93 2.37 -7.66
C ASN A 153 1.40 0.95 -7.46
N SER A 154 0.56 0.71 -6.45
CA SER A 154 -0.01 -0.60 -6.20
C SER A 154 -1.04 -1.01 -7.27
N PHE A 155 -1.18 -2.32 -7.45
CA PHE A 155 -2.18 -2.90 -8.32
C PHE A 155 -3.58 -2.59 -7.81
N PHE A 156 -4.40 -1.96 -8.65
CA PHE A 156 -5.76 -1.59 -8.31
C PHE A 156 -6.76 -2.26 -9.25
N SER A 157 -7.76 -2.98 -8.71
CA SER A 157 -8.85 -3.54 -9.50
C SER A 157 -10.22 -3.27 -8.91
N ILE A 158 -11.17 -3.06 -9.81
CA ILE A 158 -12.59 -2.90 -9.50
C ILE A 158 -13.41 -3.99 -10.16
N THR A 159 -14.57 -4.30 -9.58
CA THR A 159 -15.60 -5.11 -10.23
C THR A 159 -16.71 -4.20 -10.69
N SER A 160 -17.11 -4.31 -11.94
CA SER A 160 -18.34 -3.71 -12.44
C SER A 160 -19.45 -4.75 -12.37
N LYS A 161 -20.54 -4.44 -11.67
CA LYS A 161 -21.78 -5.22 -11.71
C LYS A 161 -22.80 -4.48 -12.57
N LYS A 162 -23.54 -5.24 -13.38
CA LYS A 162 -24.77 -4.75 -14.00
C LYS A 162 -25.86 -4.77 -12.93
N ASP A 163 -26.28 -3.61 -12.45
CA ASP A 163 -27.46 -3.50 -11.60
C ASP A 163 -28.66 -3.10 -12.50
N GLY A 164 -29.72 -3.93 -12.46
CA GLY A 164 -31.00 -3.73 -13.17
C GLY A 164 -31.29 -4.73 -14.32
N GLU A 165 -32.57 -5.10 -14.50
CA GLU A 165 -33.10 -5.74 -15.73
C GLU A 165 -33.74 -4.66 -16.63
N GLY A 166 -33.46 -4.68 -17.94
CA GLY A 166 -34.06 -3.74 -18.91
C GLY A 166 -33.14 -2.58 -19.35
N THR A 167 -33.75 -1.44 -19.75
CA THR A 167 -33.08 -0.29 -20.42
C THR A 167 -32.37 0.69 -19.48
N GLU A 168 -32.49 0.53 -18.17
CA GLU A 168 -31.76 1.30 -17.14
C GLU A 168 -30.70 0.42 -16.48
N GLN A 169 -29.65 0.10 -17.24
CA GLN A 169 -28.47 -0.56 -16.71
C GLN A 169 -27.57 0.51 -16.07
N SER A 170 -27.37 0.44 -14.76
CA SER A 170 -26.34 1.22 -14.08
C SER A 170 -25.12 0.32 -13.82
N LEU A 171 -23.93 0.83 -14.13
CA LEU A 171 -22.67 0.14 -13.82
C LEU A 171 -22.26 0.56 -12.41
N ARG A 172 -22.49 -0.32 -11.43
CA ARG A 172 -21.95 -0.10 -10.08
C ARG A 172 -20.54 -0.68 -10.01
N ALA A 173 -19.55 0.20 -9.84
CA ALA A 173 -18.17 -0.20 -9.60
C ALA A 173 -17.95 -0.41 -8.10
N SER A 174 -17.37 -1.54 -7.72
CA SER A 174 -16.94 -1.82 -6.35
C SER A 174 -15.46 -2.15 -6.30
N PHE A 175 -14.75 -1.63 -5.28
CA PHE A 175 -13.37 -2.02 -4.99
C PHE A 175 -13.26 -3.53 -4.86
N ARG A 176 -12.33 -4.14 -5.60
CA ARG A 176 -12.07 -5.58 -5.55
C ARG A 176 -10.73 -5.86 -4.89
N ARG A 177 -9.70 -5.12 -5.29
CA ARG A 177 -8.33 -5.35 -4.82
C ARG A 177 -7.52 -4.08 -4.89
N PHE A 178 -6.66 -3.89 -3.90
CA PHE A 178 -5.69 -2.80 -3.84
C PHE A 178 -4.39 -3.35 -3.25
N GLY A 179 -3.29 -3.33 -4.00
CA GLY A 179 -2.06 -4.01 -3.62
C GLY A 179 -2.26 -5.51 -3.35
N VAL A 180 -1.96 -5.95 -2.12
CA VAL A 180 -2.22 -7.34 -1.67
C VAL A 180 -3.60 -7.48 -1.00
N SER A 181 -4.24 -6.37 -0.63
CA SER A 181 -5.56 -6.35 0.01
C SER A 181 -6.67 -6.78 -0.95
N VAL A 182 -7.58 -7.64 -0.48
CA VAL A 182 -8.69 -8.19 -1.27
C VAL A 182 -10.02 -7.97 -0.57
N ASN A 183 -10.97 -7.33 -1.25
CA ASN A 183 -12.34 -7.20 -0.74
C ASN A 183 -13.14 -8.48 -1.01
N GLU A 184 -13.85 -8.96 0.02
CA GLU A 184 -14.72 -10.12 -0.13
C GLU A 184 -15.93 -9.79 -1.03
N LYS A 185 -16.29 -10.71 -1.93
CA LYS A 185 -17.33 -10.46 -2.94
C LYS A 185 -18.67 -10.17 -2.25
N GLY A 186 -19.20 -8.96 -2.44
CA GLY A 186 -20.50 -8.56 -1.89
C GLY A 186 -20.43 -7.92 -0.50
N LYS A 187 -19.23 -7.79 0.08
CA LYS A 187 -18.98 -7.01 1.30
C LYS A 187 -18.12 -5.81 0.94
N THR A 188 -18.61 -4.61 1.24
CA THR A 188 -17.92 -3.36 0.90
C THR A 188 -16.87 -2.95 1.93
N GLU A 189 -16.88 -3.54 3.12
CA GLU A 189 -16.10 -3.09 4.28
C GLU A 189 -15.09 -4.12 4.81
N GLU A 190 -15.10 -5.37 4.33
CA GLU A 190 -14.17 -6.40 4.80
C GLU A 190 -13.03 -6.62 3.77
N SER A 191 -11.92 -5.91 3.99
CA SER A 191 -10.69 -6.07 3.21
C SER A 191 -9.75 -7.07 3.88
N LEU A 192 -9.56 -8.24 3.26
CA LEU A 192 -8.55 -9.22 3.69
C LEU A 192 -7.14 -8.67 3.44
N PHE A 193 -6.18 -9.06 4.27
CA PHE A 193 -4.75 -8.72 4.11
C PHE A 193 -4.40 -7.23 4.20
N ASN A 194 -5.27 -6.38 4.74
CA ASN A 194 -4.98 -4.95 4.89
C ASN A 194 -3.70 -4.68 5.70
N PHE A 195 -3.53 -5.41 6.80
CA PHE A 195 -2.33 -5.34 7.63
C PHE A 195 -1.06 -5.73 6.85
N ILE A 196 -1.14 -6.79 6.03
CA ILE A 196 0.00 -7.19 5.18
C ILE A 196 0.26 -6.14 4.10
N ASN A 197 -0.79 -5.51 3.57
CA ASN A 197 -0.65 -4.46 2.58
C ASN A 197 0.13 -3.27 3.13
N GLU A 198 -0.27 -2.74 4.29
CA GLU A 198 0.47 -1.64 4.95
C GLU A 198 1.88 -2.07 5.36
N ALA A 199 2.07 -3.32 5.82
CA ALA A 199 3.40 -3.83 6.16
C ALA A 199 4.36 -3.85 4.97
N VAL A 200 3.89 -4.32 3.80
CA VAL A 200 4.68 -4.33 2.56
C VAL A 200 4.95 -2.90 2.09
N THR A 201 3.94 -2.03 2.14
CA THR A 201 4.09 -0.60 1.83
C THR A 201 5.16 0.05 2.68
N GLU A 202 5.12 -0.16 3.99
CA GLU A 202 6.03 0.47 4.94
C GLU A 202 7.45 -0.10 4.82
N GLU A 203 7.59 -1.41 4.59
CA GLU A 203 8.90 -2.03 4.37
C GLU A 203 9.57 -1.50 3.08
N LEU A 204 8.80 -1.33 1.99
CA LEU A 204 9.28 -0.69 0.77
C LEU A 204 9.64 0.79 1.01
N THR A 205 8.82 1.50 1.78
CA THR A 205 9.08 2.90 2.15
C THR A 205 10.38 3.03 2.93
N LYS A 206 10.59 2.17 3.93
CA LYS A 206 11.83 2.12 4.71
C LYS A 206 13.05 1.93 3.84
N ARG A 207 13.01 0.94 2.93
CA ARG A 207 14.11 0.66 2.00
C ARG A 207 14.39 1.83 1.06
N PHE A 208 13.36 2.54 0.60
CA PHE A 208 13.53 3.77 -0.18
C PHE A 208 14.22 4.85 0.65
N CYS A 209 13.77 5.08 1.89
CA CYS A 209 14.35 6.06 2.80
C CYS A 209 15.84 5.76 3.05
N GLU A 210 16.17 4.51 3.38
CA GLU A 210 17.54 4.05 3.62
C GLU A 210 18.44 4.26 2.40
N LYS A 211 17.91 4.03 1.20
CA LYS A 211 18.66 4.14 -0.05
C LYS A 211 18.90 5.60 -0.47
N TYR A 212 17.94 6.50 -0.27
CA TYR A 212 17.97 7.81 -0.95
C TYR A 212 17.89 9.04 -0.05
N PHE A 213 17.39 8.94 1.18
CA PHE A 213 17.15 10.16 1.97
C PHE A 213 18.44 10.90 2.33
N GLN A 214 19.58 10.21 2.41
CA GLN A 214 20.88 10.85 2.66
C GLN A 214 21.39 11.64 1.45
N ASP A 215 20.89 11.36 0.25
CA ASP A 215 21.28 12.03 -0.99
C ASP A 215 20.42 13.27 -1.27
N ILE A 216 19.26 13.38 -0.62
CA ILE A 216 18.36 14.52 -0.76
C ILE A 216 18.79 15.59 0.26
N ARG A 217 19.28 16.73 -0.24
CA ARG A 217 19.89 17.81 0.56
C ARG A 217 19.04 18.20 1.77
N LEU A 218 17.78 18.57 1.57
CA LEU A 218 16.86 19.00 2.65
C LEU A 218 16.60 17.91 3.70
N LEU A 219 16.62 16.64 3.30
CA LEU A 219 16.38 15.51 4.20
C LEU A 219 17.64 15.18 4.98
N ARG A 220 18.80 15.15 4.33
CA ARG A 220 20.11 14.97 4.98
C ARG A 220 20.34 16.02 6.06
N ASP A 221 20.11 17.29 5.75
CA ASP A 221 20.30 18.40 6.70
C ASP A 221 19.35 18.24 7.91
N SER A 222 18.12 17.79 7.66
CA SER A 222 17.14 17.46 8.70
C SER A 222 17.59 16.25 9.54
N PHE A 223 18.17 15.20 8.93
CA PHE A 223 18.73 14.05 9.66
C PHE A 223 19.91 14.43 10.56
N ILE A 224 20.81 15.29 10.08
CA ILE A 224 21.94 15.79 10.89
C ILE A 224 21.40 16.59 12.07
N ALA A 225 20.47 17.51 11.83
CA ALA A 225 19.83 18.30 12.89
C ALA A 225 19.10 17.42 13.92
N LEU A 226 18.45 16.33 13.49
CA LEU A 226 17.82 15.35 14.39
C LEU A 226 18.87 14.60 15.21
N LYS A 227 19.96 14.12 14.59
CA LYS A 227 21.05 13.43 15.30
C LYS A 227 21.75 14.32 16.32
N ASP A 228 21.95 15.59 16.01
CA ASP A 228 22.59 16.55 16.93
C ASP A 228 21.66 16.91 18.09
N LYS A 229 20.34 17.01 17.85
CA LYS A 229 19.35 17.13 18.93
C LYS A 229 19.32 15.89 19.82
N LYS A 230 19.44 14.66 19.27
CA LYS A 230 19.52 13.43 20.08
C LYS A 230 20.66 13.46 21.08
N LYS A 231 21.85 13.84 20.63
CA LYS A 231 23.05 13.95 21.49
C LYS A 231 22.89 14.99 22.60
N GLN A 232 22.11 16.05 22.37
CA GLN A 232 21.82 17.07 23.39
C GLN A 232 20.74 16.61 24.39
N VAL A 233 19.83 15.72 23.97
CA VAL A 233 18.68 15.24 24.76
C VAL A 233 19.01 13.98 25.58
N GLU A 234 19.99 13.16 25.17
CA GLU A 234 20.56 12.07 26.01
C GLU A 234 21.15 12.55 27.35
N PHE A 235 21.20 13.88 27.59
CA PHE A 235 21.64 14.51 28.84
C PHE A 235 20.51 14.86 29.82
N LEU A 236 19.24 14.60 29.49
CA LEU A 236 18.07 15.00 30.30
C LEU A 236 17.10 13.82 30.51
N ASP A 237 17.21 13.16 31.67
CA ASP A 237 16.25 12.14 32.13
C ASP A 237 14.88 12.79 32.43
N SER A 238 13.92 12.71 31.51
CA SER A 238 12.54 13.16 31.76
C SER A 238 11.49 12.42 30.92
N PRO A 239 10.27 12.15 31.45
CA PRO A 239 9.17 11.44 30.77
C PRO A 239 8.56 12.16 29.55
N THR A 240 9.07 13.33 29.16
CA THR A 240 8.75 14.03 27.90
C THR A 240 9.25 13.28 26.66
N PHE A 241 9.84 12.10 26.86
CA PHE A 241 10.60 11.30 25.89
C PHE A 241 9.76 10.52 24.86
N SER A 242 8.43 10.41 24.98
CA SER A 242 7.66 9.61 24.01
C SER A 242 7.56 10.30 22.63
N VAL A 243 7.37 11.62 22.59
CA VAL A 243 7.25 12.38 21.33
C VAL A 243 8.62 12.68 20.70
N LEU A 244 9.67 12.87 21.52
CA LEU A 244 11.04 13.06 21.01
C LEU A 244 11.73 11.74 20.66
N GLY A 245 11.47 10.65 21.38
CA GLY A 245 11.94 9.31 21.03
C GLY A 245 11.39 8.85 19.67
N GLU A 246 10.18 9.29 19.32
CA GLU A 246 9.58 9.08 17.99
C GLU A 246 10.24 9.87 16.85
N LEU A 247 10.90 10.99 17.15
CA LEU A 247 11.65 11.78 16.17
C LEU A 247 13.13 11.38 16.05
N LEU A 248 13.67 10.68 17.05
CA LEU A 248 15.11 10.46 17.24
C LEU A 248 15.57 9.00 17.09
N ASP A 249 14.65 8.07 16.91
CA ASP A 249 14.93 6.70 16.52
C ASP A 249 14.55 6.51 15.04
N PRO A 250 15.48 6.13 14.14
CA PRO A 250 15.12 5.78 12.77
C PRO A 250 13.99 4.74 12.72
N GLN A 251 13.86 3.87 13.73
CA GLN A 251 12.77 2.89 13.80
C GLN A 251 11.40 3.48 14.12
N SER A 252 11.36 4.62 14.80
CA SER A 252 10.13 5.32 15.16
C SER A 252 9.65 6.31 14.10
N LEU A 253 10.51 6.63 13.11
CA LEU A 253 10.08 7.23 11.84
C LEU A 253 9.16 6.33 11.05
N TYR A 254 9.22 5.02 11.28
CA TYR A 254 8.41 4.04 10.56
C TYR A 254 7.19 3.68 11.40
N SER A 255 6.02 4.00 10.86
CA SER A 255 4.75 3.61 11.48
C SER A 255 4.56 2.09 11.39
N TYR A 256 3.49 1.57 11.98
CA TYR A 256 3.10 0.18 11.79
C TYR A 256 4.15 -0.86 12.26
N THR A 257 4.76 -0.64 13.43
CA THR A 257 5.84 -1.49 13.96
C THR A 257 5.42 -2.95 14.12
N ASN A 258 4.17 -3.19 14.52
CA ASN A 258 3.67 -4.55 14.70
C ASN A 258 3.32 -5.21 13.36
N GLU A 259 2.81 -4.44 12.39
CA GLU A 259 2.63 -4.81 10.98
C GLU A 259 3.91 -5.33 10.39
N ARG A 260 4.97 -4.53 10.51
CA ARG A 260 6.29 -4.88 10.00
C ARG A 260 6.84 -6.12 10.69
N ALA A 261 6.76 -6.19 12.02
CA ALA A 261 7.27 -7.35 12.76
C ALA A 261 6.52 -8.64 12.38
N GLY A 262 5.18 -8.61 12.38
CA GLY A 262 4.36 -9.77 12.02
C GLY A 262 4.56 -10.21 10.56
N PHE A 263 4.68 -9.26 9.64
CA PHE A 263 4.98 -9.55 8.25
C PHE A 263 6.39 -10.10 8.07
N ALA A 264 7.41 -9.51 8.71
CA ALA A 264 8.78 -10.00 8.66
C ALA A 264 8.88 -11.45 9.18
N SER A 265 8.21 -11.75 10.30
CA SER A 265 8.10 -13.13 10.79
C SER A 265 7.44 -14.06 9.76
N LEU A 266 6.34 -13.66 9.12
CA LEU A 266 5.71 -14.47 8.06
C LEU A 266 6.69 -14.75 6.91
N VAL A 267 7.42 -13.75 6.43
CA VAL A 267 8.38 -13.91 5.31
C VAL A 267 9.54 -14.82 5.72
N GLU A 268 10.12 -14.60 6.91
CA GLU A 268 11.19 -15.43 7.46
C GLU A 268 10.75 -16.89 7.57
N LEU A 269 9.55 -17.12 8.08
CA LEU A 269 8.99 -18.45 8.23
C LEU A 269 8.72 -19.16 6.90
N LEU A 270 8.19 -18.43 5.91
CA LEU A 270 8.01 -18.96 4.56
C LEU A 270 9.37 -19.30 3.93
N TYR A 271 10.39 -18.47 4.13
CA TYR A 271 11.75 -18.75 3.66
C TYR A 271 12.34 -19.99 4.35
N GLU A 272 12.31 -20.04 5.69
CA GLU A 272 12.89 -21.14 6.46
C GLU A 272 12.29 -22.50 6.12
N LYS A 273 10.98 -22.55 5.79
CA LYS A 273 10.29 -23.77 5.39
C LYS A 273 10.45 -24.15 3.92
N ASN A 274 10.96 -23.24 3.09
CA ASN A 274 11.11 -23.44 1.65
C ASN A 274 12.53 -23.07 1.15
N LYS A 275 13.57 -23.28 1.97
CA LYS A 275 14.99 -23.00 1.63
C LYS A 275 15.50 -23.73 0.39
N ASN A 276 14.82 -24.80 -0.02
CA ASN A 276 15.12 -25.54 -1.23
C ASN A 276 14.62 -24.85 -2.52
N GLU A 277 13.77 -23.83 -2.38
CA GLU A 277 13.14 -23.08 -3.49
C GLU A 277 13.54 -21.60 -3.54
N PHE A 278 14.07 -21.06 -2.45
CA PHE A 278 14.46 -19.67 -2.32
C PHE A 278 15.88 -19.58 -1.76
N ASP A 279 16.69 -18.70 -2.35
CA ASP A 279 18.08 -18.49 -1.93
C ASP A 279 18.15 -17.52 -0.73
N SER A 280 17.12 -16.70 -0.55
CA SER A 280 17.11 -15.67 0.50
C SER A 280 15.71 -15.25 0.96
N TYR A 281 15.67 -14.59 2.12
CA TYR A 281 14.50 -13.83 2.60
C TYR A 281 13.97 -12.86 1.52
N GLU A 282 14.88 -12.24 0.78
CA GLU A 282 14.56 -11.23 -0.24
C GLU A 282 13.76 -11.83 -1.39
N ASP A 283 14.01 -13.08 -1.77
CA ASP A 283 13.26 -13.73 -2.84
C ASP A 283 11.79 -13.95 -2.45
N VAL A 284 11.55 -14.31 -1.19
CA VAL A 284 10.19 -14.44 -0.64
C VAL A 284 9.52 -13.07 -0.51
N PHE A 285 10.22 -12.06 0.02
CA PHE A 285 9.72 -10.68 0.08
C PHE A 285 9.35 -10.15 -1.31
N LYS A 286 10.15 -10.45 -2.33
CA LYS A 286 9.87 -10.05 -3.72
C LYS A 286 8.54 -10.59 -4.23
N LEU A 287 8.09 -11.77 -3.81
CA LEU A 287 6.76 -12.27 -4.15
C LEU A 287 5.67 -11.31 -3.66
N PHE A 288 5.80 -10.80 -2.43
CA PHE A 288 4.87 -9.81 -1.85
C PHE A 288 4.91 -8.48 -2.58
N SER A 289 6.09 -7.94 -2.87
CA SER A 289 6.21 -6.70 -3.63
C SER A 289 5.64 -6.84 -5.06
N GLN A 290 5.84 -7.97 -5.73
CA GLN A 290 5.24 -8.24 -7.04
C GLN A 290 3.73 -8.41 -6.95
N ALA A 291 3.21 -9.01 -5.87
CA ALA A 291 1.77 -9.05 -5.66
C ALA A 291 1.20 -7.65 -5.43
N MET A 292 1.90 -6.82 -4.66
CA MET A 292 1.53 -5.42 -4.42
C MET A 292 1.48 -4.63 -5.72
N PHE A 293 2.52 -4.68 -6.56
CA PHE A 293 2.61 -3.84 -7.76
C PHE A 293 1.93 -4.43 -9.01
N LYS A 294 2.00 -5.75 -9.24
CA LYS A 294 1.46 -6.38 -10.46
C LYS A 294 0.16 -7.14 -10.28
N GLY A 295 -0.28 -7.32 -9.04
CA GLY A 295 -1.45 -8.16 -8.79
C GLY A 295 -1.13 -9.66 -8.82
N HIS A 296 0.12 -10.09 -8.70
CA HIS A 296 0.50 -11.50 -8.70
C HIS A 296 0.29 -12.19 -7.34
N LEU A 297 -0.97 -12.31 -6.89
CA LEU A 297 -1.28 -12.88 -5.56
C LEU A 297 -1.20 -14.41 -5.52
N LEU A 298 -1.37 -15.08 -6.66
CA LEU A 298 -1.45 -16.54 -6.75
C LEU A 298 -0.15 -17.26 -6.31
N PRO A 299 1.07 -16.80 -6.67
CA PRO A 299 2.31 -17.35 -6.13
C PRO A 299 2.36 -17.36 -4.60
N ILE A 300 1.97 -16.25 -3.96
CA ILE A 300 1.92 -16.14 -2.49
C ILE A 300 0.91 -17.11 -1.91
N ALA A 301 -0.30 -17.15 -2.48
CA ALA A 301 -1.34 -18.07 -2.02
C ALA A 301 -0.87 -19.53 -2.09
N ARG A 302 -0.25 -19.94 -3.20
CA ARG A 302 0.31 -21.30 -3.35
C ARG A 302 1.42 -21.60 -2.35
N LEU A 303 2.33 -20.65 -2.13
CA LEU A 303 3.42 -20.81 -1.17
C LEU A 303 2.90 -20.98 0.26
N ILE A 304 1.93 -20.15 0.66
CA ILE A 304 1.29 -20.23 1.97
C ILE A 304 0.54 -21.55 2.15
N GLU A 305 -0.28 -21.95 1.17
CA GLU A 305 -1.05 -23.20 1.23
C GLU A 305 -0.14 -24.45 1.24
N LYS A 306 0.98 -24.39 0.54
CA LYS A 306 2.01 -25.44 0.58
C LYS A 306 2.68 -25.53 1.94
N THR A 307 2.99 -24.38 2.55
CA THR A 307 3.76 -24.31 3.81
C THR A 307 2.91 -24.66 5.02
N PHE A 308 1.66 -24.20 5.05
CA PHE A 308 0.77 -24.27 6.22
C PHE A 308 -0.48 -25.11 5.98
N GLY A 309 -0.60 -25.76 4.82
CA GLY A 309 -1.77 -26.58 4.48
C GLY A 309 -2.94 -25.80 3.88
N LYS A 310 -3.95 -26.58 3.47
CA LYS A 310 -5.09 -26.08 2.69
C LYS A 310 -5.97 -25.14 3.53
N GLY A 311 -6.29 -23.96 2.99
CA GLY A 311 -7.13 -22.93 3.62
C GLY A 311 -6.35 -21.87 4.40
N SER A 312 -5.06 -22.08 4.63
CA SER A 312 -4.22 -21.18 5.43
C SER A 312 -4.08 -19.78 4.83
N PHE A 313 -4.14 -19.65 3.49
CA PHE A 313 -4.14 -18.32 2.86
C PHE A 313 -5.36 -17.51 3.28
N ARG A 314 -6.56 -18.13 3.26
CA ARG A 314 -7.79 -17.44 3.67
C ARG A 314 -7.75 -17.09 5.16
N THR A 315 -7.27 -17.99 6.01
CA THR A 315 -7.14 -17.76 7.45
C THR A 315 -6.24 -16.57 7.75
N ILE A 316 -5.05 -16.51 7.12
CA ILE A 316 -4.14 -15.38 7.28
C ILE A 316 -4.83 -14.08 6.82
N GLY A 317 -5.49 -14.08 5.66
CA GLY A 317 -6.19 -12.90 5.15
C GLY A 317 -7.29 -12.40 6.08
N GLN A 318 -8.03 -13.30 6.74
CA GLN A 318 -9.10 -12.95 7.67
C GLN A 318 -8.59 -12.37 8.98
N LYS A 319 -7.44 -12.85 9.45
CA LYS A 319 -6.83 -12.35 10.69
C LYS A 319 -5.98 -11.09 10.50
N THR A 320 -5.70 -10.72 9.25
CA THR A 320 -4.93 -9.53 8.87
C THR A 320 -5.82 -8.44 8.27
N LYS A 321 -7.11 -8.40 8.65
CA LYS A 321 -8.06 -7.36 8.22
C LYS A 321 -7.85 -6.02 8.93
N ASP A 322 -7.82 -6.00 10.26
CA ASP A 322 -7.97 -4.73 11.01
C ASP A 322 -7.00 -4.53 12.20
N GLU A 323 -6.33 -5.58 12.73
CA GLU A 323 -5.54 -5.45 13.96
C GLU A 323 -4.22 -6.21 14.00
N SER A 324 -3.35 -5.69 14.86
CA SER A 324 -1.91 -5.89 14.90
C SER A 324 -1.33 -7.02 15.79
N PRO A 325 -1.98 -7.60 16.83
CA PRO A 325 -1.24 -8.53 17.70
C PRO A 325 -1.36 -10.02 17.41
N SER A 326 -2.30 -10.49 16.57
CA SER A 326 -2.49 -11.95 16.43
C SER A 326 -1.72 -12.61 15.29
N VAL A 327 -0.92 -11.90 14.48
CA VAL A 327 -0.19 -12.56 13.38
C VAL A 327 0.83 -13.54 13.93
N VAL A 328 1.60 -13.17 14.95
CA VAL A 328 2.55 -14.08 15.61
C VAL A 328 1.82 -15.25 16.27
N ASP A 329 0.71 -15.00 16.99
CA ASP A 329 -0.10 -16.07 17.60
C ASP A 329 -0.79 -16.96 16.56
N THR A 330 -1.16 -16.38 15.42
CA THR A 330 -1.76 -17.09 14.29
C THR A 330 -0.74 -17.97 13.63
N LEU A 331 0.44 -17.44 13.34
CA LEU A 331 1.57 -18.20 12.84
C LEU A 331 1.88 -19.32 13.83
N SER A 332 1.97 -19.02 15.13
CA SER A 332 2.18 -20.00 16.21
C SER A 332 1.09 -21.06 16.28
N SER A 333 -0.19 -20.72 16.07
CA SER A 333 -1.29 -21.68 16.02
C SER A 333 -1.26 -22.55 14.76
N LEU A 334 -0.87 -21.98 13.60
CA LEU A 334 -0.65 -22.73 12.37
C LEU A 334 0.61 -23.62 12.48
N TYR A 335 1.58 -23.26 13.34
CA TYR A 335 2.73 -24.11 13.69
C TYR A 335 2.34 -25.31 14.56
N ALA A 336 1.44 -25.12 15.52
CA ALA A 336 1.01 -26.19 16.41
C ALA A 336 0.29 -27.31 15.64
N ASP A 337 -0.55 -26.96 14.67
CA ASP A 337 -1.33 -27.94 13.87
C ASP A 337 -0.54 -28.60 12.73
N SER A 338 0.63 -28.07 12.35
CA SER A 338 1.46 -28.61 11.26
C SER A 338 2.65 -29.45 11.74
N SER A 339 2.82 -29.60 13.06
CA SER A 339 3.82 -30.50 13.63
C SER A 339 3.36 -31.96 13.49
N PRO A 340 4.16 -32.87 12.90
CA PRO A 340 3.78 -34.27 12.84
C PRO A 340 3.62 -34.81 14.27
N GLU A 341 2.47 -35.42 14.56
CA GLU A 341 2.29 -36.18 15.80
C GLU A 341 3.52 -37.07 16.00
N PRO A 342 4.15 -37.07 17.19
CA PRO A 342 5.23 -37.99 17.46
C PRO A 342 4.68 -39.40 17.23
N LYS A 343 5.19 -40.08 16.19
CA LYS A 343 4.84 -41.47 15.91
C LYS A 343 4.99 -42.25 17.21
N ASP A 344 3.86 -42.72 17.70
CA ASP A 344 3.75 -43.49 18.93
C ASP A 344 4.76 -44.64 18.88
N LYS A 345 5.82 -44.53 19.69
CA LYS A 345 6.86 -45.55 19.85
C LYS A 345 6.44 -46.63 20.87
N SER A 346 5.15 -46.82 21.15
CA SER A 346 4.66 -47.84 22.08
C SER A 346 4.49 -49.26 21.49
N LYS A 347 5.16 -49.59 20.38
CA LYS A 347 5.31 -50.98 19.91
C LYS A 347 6.78 -51.39 19.79
N GLN A 348 7.48 -51.40 20.93
CA GLN A 348 8.68 -52.22 21.07
C GLN A 348 8.29 -53.59 21.65
N GLU A 349 8.34 -54.56 20.75
CA GLU A 349 8.75 -55.96 20.91
C GLU A 349 8.62 -56.58 22.31
N LYS A 350 7.70 -57.55 22.43
CA LYS A 350 7.76 -58.57 23.47
C LYS A 350 8.90 -59.55 23.16
N PRO A 351 9.77 -59.89 24.11
CA PRO A 351 10.79 -60.90 23.89
C PRO A 351 10.17 -62.30 23.84
N VAL A 352 10.65 -63.10 22.90
CA VAL A 352 10.42 -64.56 22.78
C VAL A 352 11.45 -65.30 23.64
#